data_AF-A0A0N8PRR9-F1
#
_entry.id   AF-A0A0N8PRR9-F1
#
_cell.length_a   1.000
_cell.length_b   1.000
_cell.length_c   1.000
_cell.angle_alpha   90.00
_cell.angle_beta   90.00
_cell.angle_gamma   90.00
#
_symmetry.space_group_name_H-M   'P 1'
#
loop_
_entity.id
_entity.type
_entity.pdbx_description
1 polymer ?
#
loop_
_entity_poly.entity_id
_entity_poly.type
_entity_poly.pdbx_seq_one_letter_code
_entity_poly.pdbx_strand_id
1 'polypeptide(L)'
;MRLGLPHAPSAQRLGRLARFCALLLALLPAFPAAARPAHNPPAPGGFLSPATPGDALDVALGFLRSHATAYGLEADDLRDFSVTARYTSQHNGVTHIYLRQRANGIPVAGGDLNISVMPDGSILS
;
A
#
# COMPACT_ATOMS: atom_id res chain seq x y z
N MET A 1 -17.69 -80.79 -1.13
CA MET A 1 -16.77 -81.35 -2.14
C MET A 1 -16.47 -80.24 -3.15
N ARG A 2 -15.20 -79.78 -3.20
CA ARG A 2 -14.56 -78.77 -4.10
C ARG A 2 -15.15 -77.34 -4.08
N LEU A 3 -14.54 -76.34 -3.43
CA LEU A 3 -13.28 -75.58 -3.67
C LEU A 3 -13.39 -74.54 -4.81
N GLY A 4 -13.28 -73.24 -4.47
CA GLY A 4 -13.18 -72.15 -5.47
C GLY A 4 -13.16 -70.72 -4.90
N LEU A 5 -12.04 -70.32 -4.30
CA LEU A 5 -11.42 -68.99 -4.13
C LEU A 5 -12.23 -67.75 -3.61
N PRO A 6 -11.63 -66.94 -2.69
CA PRO A 6 -12.21 -65.67 -2.24
C PRO A 6 -12.08 -64.57 -3.31
N HIS A 7 -13.20 -63.93 -3.65
CA HIS A 7 -13.21 -62.71 -4.44
C HIS A 7 -12.76 -61.52 -3.59
N ALA A 8 -11.55 -61.03 -3.86
CA ALA A 8 -11.07 -59.74 -3.40
C ALA A 8 -11.94 -58.59 -3.94
N PRO A 9 -12.08 -57.47 -3.21
CA PRO A 9 -12.92 -56.35 -3.60
C PRO A 9 -12.40 -55.68 -4.87
N SER A 10 -13.27 -55.59 -5.88
CA SER A 10 -13.05 -54.80 -7.09
C SER A 10 -13.17 -53.31 -6.77
N ALA A 11 -12.03 -52.71 -6.38
CA ALA A 11 -11.80 -51.28 -6.46
C ALA A 11 -11.90 -50.85 -7.94
N GLN A 12 -12.91 -50.05 -8.26
CA GLN A 12 -12.99 -49.40 -9.57
C GLN A 12 -11.84 -48.40 -9.71
N ARG A 13 -10.96 -48.71 -10.66
CA ARG A 13 -9.85 -47.90 -11.10
C ARG A 13 -10.30 -46.91 -12.17
N LEU A 14 -9.62 -45.76 -12.13
CA LEU A 14 -9.09 -44.99 -13.26
C LEU A 14 -10.03 -44.11 -14.10
N GLY A 15 -9.68 -42.82 -14.08
CA GLY A 15 -10.03 -41.81 -15.08
C GLY A 15 -10.18 -40.44 -14.42
N ARG A 16 -9.12 -39.82 -13.89
CA ARG A 16 -8.31 -38.85 -14.62
C ARG A 16 -6.94 -38.64 -13.94
N LEU A 17 -5.99 -39.54 -14.22
CA LEU A 17 -4.58 -39.17 -14.37
C LEU A 17 -4.41 -38.86 -15.87
N ALA A 18 -3.62 -37.93 -16.37
CA ALA A 18 -2.61 -37.05 -15.80
C ALA A 18 -2.15 -36.11 -16.94
N ARG A 19 -1.26 -35.19 -16.58
CA ARG A 19 -0.23 -34.58 -17.45
C ARG A 19 -0.73 -33.42 -18.31
N PHE A 20 -0.21 -32.23 -18.04
CA PHE A 20 0.97 -31.81 -18.79
C PHE A 20 1.88 -30.95 -17.90
N CYS A 21 3.10 -31.46 -17.68
CA CYS A 21 4.25 -30.66 -17.31
C CYS A 21 4.50 -29.59 -18.39
N ALA A 22 4.77 -28.38 -17.92
CA ALA A 22 5.69 -27.38 -18.48
C ALA A 22 5.74 -27.18 -20.01
N LEU A 23 5.15 -26.09 -20.50
CA LEU A 23 5.73 -25.28 -21.58
C LEU A 23 5.21 -23.82 -21.54
N LEU A 24 6.06 -22.93 -21.04
CA LEU A 24 6.31 -21.54 -21.43
C LEU A 24 5.15 -20.69 -22.03
N LEU A 25 4.53 -19.84 -21.20
CA LEU A 25 4.45 -18.40 -21.49
C LEU A 25 4.33 -17.66 -20.16
N ALA A 26 5.38 -16.90 -19.82
CA ALA A 26 5.36 -15.98 -18.70
C ALA A 26 4.25 -14.95 -18.93
N LEU A 27 3.12 -15.09 -18.24
CA LEU A 27 2.25 -13.95 -17.98
C LEU A 27 2.79 -13.24 -16.74
N LEU A 28 3.97 -12.64 -16.88
CA LEU A 28 4.36 -11.59 -15.95
C LEU A 28 3.26 -10.53 -16.09
N PRO A 29 2.45 -10.23 -15.06
CA PRO A 29 1.77 -8.94 -15.08
C PRO A 29 2.89 -7.93 -15.30
N ALA A 30 2.77 -7.14 -16.37
CA ALA A 30 3.63 -5.99 -16.53
C ALA A 30 3.40 -5.16 -15.27
N PHE A 31 4.30 -5.26 -14.29
CA PHE A 31 4.36 -4.30 -13.22
C PHE A 31 4.49 -2.96 -13.93
N PRO A 32 3.48 -2.07 -13.87
CA PRO A 32 3.66 -0.74 -14.41
C PRO A 32 4.92 -0.22 -13.73
N ALA A 33 5.93 0.11 -14.54
CA ALA A 33 7.15 0.70 -14.06
C ALA A 33 6.72 1.81 -13.10
N ALA A 34 7.09 1.68 -11.82
CA ALA A 34 6.84 2.72 -10.84
C ALA A 34 7.26 4.03 -11.49
N ALA A 35 6.27 4.87 -11.82
CA ALA A 35 6.56 6.14 -12.44
C ALA A 35 7.52 6.83 -11.48
N ARG A 36 8.70 7.19 -11.98
CA ARG A 36 9.69 7.91 -11.18
C ARG A 36 8.95 9.10 -10.58
N PRO A 37 9.05 9.37 -9.26
CA PRO A 37 8.40 10.52 -8.65
C PRO A 37 8.62 11.72 -9.56
N ALA A 38 7.53 12.26 -10.10
CA ALA A 38 7.63 13.53 -10.78
C ALA A 38 8.10 14.51 -9.70
N HIS A 39 9.31 15.05 -9.87
CA HIS A 39 9.79 16.10 -8.99
C HIS A 39 8.89 17.32 -9.29
N ASN A 40 7.85 17.50 -8.50
CA ASN A 40 7.08 18.72 -8.53
C ASN A 40 8.06 19.84 -8.12
N PRO A 41 8.20 20.90 -8.94
CA PRO A 41 9.05 22.01 -8.56
C PRO A 41 8.53 22.57 -7.23
N PRO A 42 9.41 22.84 -6.25
CA PRO A 42 8.99 23.37 -4.97
C PRO A 42 8.20 24.67 -5.19
N ALA A 43 7.14 24.85 -4.42
CA ALA A 43 6.43 26.12 -4.36
C ALA A 43 7.42 27.25 -4.02
N PRO A 44 7.20 28.48 -4.52
CA PRO A 44 8.07 29.61 -4.18
C PRO A 44 8.15 29.76 -2.66
N GLY A 45 9.35 29.52 -2.10
CA GLY A 45 9.59 29.44 -0.65
C GLY A 45 10.23 28.13 -0.16
N GLY A 46 10.39 27.12 -1.02
CA GLY A 46 11.02 25.84 -0.64
C GLY A 46 10.07 24.83 -0.01
N PHE A 47 8.76 25.09 -0.07
CA PHE A 47 7.70 24.21 0.42
C PHE A 47 7.14 23.34 -0.70
N LEU A 48 6.50 22.23 -0.34
CA LEU A 48 5.86 21.32 -1.30
C LEU A 48 4.43 21.75 -1.65
N SER A 49 3.84 22.66 -0.88
CA SER A 49 2.51 23.22 -1.13
C SER A 49 2.45 24.71 -0.78
N PRO A 50 1.48 25.47 -1.31
CA PRO A 50 1.13 26.79 -0.76
C PRO A 50 0.53 26.65 0.65
N ALA A 51 0.48 27.78 1.38
CA ALA A 51 -0.21 27.89 2.65
C ALA A 51 -1.69 27.52 2.51
N THR A 52 -2.18 26.68 3.43
CA THR A 52 -3.56 26.16 3.40
C THR A 52 -4.09 26.14 4.83
N PRO A 53 -5.06 27.01 5.20
CA PRO A 53 -5.56 27.05 6.55
C PRO A 53 -6.36 25.79 6.88
N GLY A 54 -6.23 25.29 8.10
CA GLY A 54 -6.98 24.13 8.58
C GLY A 54 -6.24 23.34 9.65
N ASP A 55 -6.82 22.20 10.02
CA ASP A 55 -6.13 21.22 10.85
C ASP A 55 -4.96 20.59 10.07
N ALA A 56 -3.80 20.47 10.71
CA ALA A 56 -2.60 19.96 10.05
C ALA A 56 -2.79 18.55 9.45
N LEU A 57 -3.59 17.68 10.08
CA LEU A 57 -3.88 16.34 9.56
C LEU A 57 -4.73 16.41 8.30
N ASP A 58 -5.76 17.27 8.28
CA ASP A 58 -6.62 17.43 7.11
C ASP A 58 -5.85 18.00 5.92
N VAL A 59 -5.00 19.00 6.17
CA VAL A 59 -4.10 19.58 5.18
C VAL A 59 -3.14 18.53 4.63
N ALA A 60 -2.49 17.77 5.51
CA ALA A 60 -1.59 16.68 5.13
C ALA A 60 -2.27 15.61 4.29
N LEU A 61 -3.45 15.12 4.70
CA LEU A 61 -4.20 14.11 3.95
C LEU A 61 -4.69 14.65 2.60
N GLY A 62 -5.10 15.92 2.54
CA GLY A 62 -5.44 16.59 1.28
C GLY A 62 -4.26 16.66 0.32
N PHE A 63 -3.07 17.01 0.83
CA PHE A 63 -1.84 17.01 0.04
C PHE A 63 -1.50 15.61 -0.48
N LEU A 64 -1.46 14.59 0.39
CA LEU A 64 -1.14 13.22 0.00
C LEU A 64 -2.11 12.68 -1.05
N ARG A 65 -3.42 12.95 -0.92
CA ARG A 65 -4.43 12.52 -1.90
C ARG A 65 -4.25 13.21 -3.26
N SER A 66 -3.97 14.51 -3.27
CA SER A 66 -3.77 15.27 -4.51
C SER A 66 -2.45 14.97 -5.21
N HIS A 67 -1.47 14.41 -4.48
CA HIS A 67 -0.13 14.07 -4.97
C HIS A 67 0.17 12.57 -4.93
N ALA A 68 -0.85 11.72 -4.77
CA ALA A 68 -0.70 10.29 -4.53
C ALA A 68 0.23 9.62 -5.55
N THR A 69 0.01 9.88 -6.85
CA THR A 69 0.82 9.35 -7.95
C THR A 69 2.30 9.73 -7.85
N ALA A 70 2.62 10.94 -7.37
CA ALA A 70 4.00 11.41 -7.25
C ALA A 70 4.77 10.63 -6.16
N TYR A 71 4.06 10.13 -5.16
CA TYR A 71 4.60 9.33 -4.06
C TYR A 71 4.40 7.82 -4.25
N GLY A 72 3.88 7.39 -5.41
CA GLY A 72 3.57 5.99 -5.69
C GLY A 72 2.44 5.43 -4.82
N LEU A 73 1.59 6.30 -4.27
CA LEU A 73 0.44 5.93 -3.46
C LEU A 73 -0.77 5.67 -4.36
N GLU A 74 -1.53 4.63 -4.01
CA GLU A 74 -2.87 4.40 -4.52
C GLU A 74 -3.91 4.97 -3.56
N ALA A 75 -5.15 5.14 -4.03
CA ALA A 75 -6.23 5.65 -3.18
C ALA A 75 -6.44 4.76 -1.93
N ASP A 76 -6.27 3.45 -2.07
CA ASP A 76 -6.44 2.47 -1.00
C ASP A 76 -5.37 2.60 0.10
N ASP A 77 -4.17 3.13 -0.19
CA ASP A 77 -3.13 3.35 0.82
C ASP A 77 -3.52 4.37 1.88
N LEU A 78 -4.43 5.30 1.52
CA LEU A 78 -4.91 6.37 2.41
C LEU A 78 -6.33 6.12 2.95
N ARG A 79 -6.91 4.93 2.73
CA ARG A 79 -8.27 4.59 3.18
C ARG A 79 -8.34 4.11 4.61
N ASP A 80 -7.37 3.30 5.04
CA ASP A 80 -7.30 2.74 6.38
C ASP A 80 -5.89 3.00 6.92
N PHE A 81 -5.79 3.89 7.90
CA PHE A 81 -4.55 4.25 8.55
C PHE A 81 -4.82 4.59 10.02
N SER A 82 -3.76 4.55 10.82
CA SER A 82 -3.76 5.08 12.18
C SER A 82 -2.71 6.19 12.30
N VAL A 83 -3.05 7.28 13.00
CA VAL A 83 -2.08 8.29 13.40
C VAL A 83 -1.28 7.73 14.58
N THR A 84 0.00 7.44 14.38
CA THR A 84 0.88 6.89 15.41
C THR A 84 1.49 7.97 16.29
N ALA A 85 1.72 9.16 15.72
CA ALA A 85 2.14 10.34 16.45
C ALA A 85 1.69 11.61 15.74
N ARG A 86 1.35 12.63 16.53
CA ARG A 86 1.11 13.99 16.06
C ARG A 86 1.57 14.96 17.14
N TYR A 87 2.52 15.83 16.83
CA TYR A 87 3.00 16.81 17.78
C TYR A 87 3.53 18.06 17.07
N THR A 88 3.41 19.19 17.75
CA THR A 88 3.91 20.48 17.27
C THR A 88 5.21 20.82 17.98
N SER A 89 6.25 21.09 17.21
CA SER A 89 7.55 21.52 17.70
C SER A 89 7.47 22.94 18.26
N GLN A 90 7.75 23.12 19.55
CA GLN A 90 7.56 24.41 20.25
C GLN A 90 8.41 25.56 19.68
N HIS A 91 9.60 25.25 19.17
CA HIS A 91 10.58 26.25 18.75
C HIS A 91 10.30 26.85 17.36
N ASN A 92 9.48 26.20 16.54
CA ASN A 92 9.20 26.65 15.16
C ASN A 92 7.73 26.48 14.72
N GLY A 93 6.89 25.86 15.56
CA GLY A 93 5.47 25.65 15.27
C GLY A 93 5.17 24.59 14.21
N VAL A 94 6.18 23.84 13.71
CA VAL A 94 5.96 22.78 12.73
C VAL A 94 5.24 21.61 13.40
N THR A 95 4.16 21.15 12.77
CA THR A 95 3.42 19.96 13.21
C THR A 95 3.89 18.75 12.43
N HIS A 96 4.43 17.75 13.13
CA HIS A 96 4.84 16.47 12.55
C HIS A 96 3.73 15.45 12.74
N ILE A 97 3.42 14.69 11.68
CA ILE A 97 2.36 13.69 11.66
C ILE A 97 2.93 12.40 11.12
N TYR A 98 2.76 11.32 11.87
CA TYR A 98 3.16 9.97 11.50
C TYR A 98 1.92 9.11 11.33
N LEU A 99 1.78 8.51 10.15
CA LEU A 99 0.67 7.63 9.78
C LEU A 99 1.22 6.23 9.58
N ARG A 100 0.43 5.23 9.97
CA ARG A 100 0.66 3.83 9.64
C ARG A 100 -0.52 3.29 8.85
N GLN A 101 -0.25 2.83 7.63
CA GLN A 101 -1.22 2.13 6.80
C GLN A 101 -1.70 0.87 7.51
N ARG A 102 -2.98 0.59 7.32
CA ARG A 102 -3.64 -0.63 7.77
C ARG A 102 -4.35 -1.26 6.58
N ALA A 103 -4.32 -2.58 6.52
CA ALA A 103 -5.10 -3.36 5.57
C ALA A 103 -6.06 -4.24 6.37
N ASN A 104 -7.37 -4.00 6.21
CA ASN A 104 -8.40 -4.68 7.00
C ASN A 104 -8.17 -4.55 8.52
N GLY A 105 -7.74 -3.37 8.97
CA GLY A 105 -7.42 -3.11 10.37
C GLY A 105 -6.11 -3.70 10.90
N ILE A 106 -5.30 -4.34 10.04
CA ILE A 106 -3.99 -4.90 10.42
C ILE A 106 -2.90 -3.92 9.97
N PRO A 107 -1.99 -3.47 10.86
CA PRO A 107 -0.89 -2.60 10.47
C PRO A 107 0.02 -3.25 9.41
N VAL A 108 0.32 -2.49 8.35
CA VAL A 108 1.25 -2.93 7.31
C VAL A 108 2.68 -2.66 7.77
N ALA A 109 3.53 -3.69 7.79
CA ALA A 109 4.94 -3.53 8.13
C ALA A 109 5.65 -2.67 7.08
N GLY A 110 6.28 -1.58 7.51
CA GLY A 110 6.92 -0.61 6.61
C GLY A 110 5.94 0.32 5.87
N GLY A 111 4.64 0.22 6.13
CA GLY A 111 3.61 1.11 5.58
C GLY A 111 3.51 2.42 6.38
N ASP A 112 4.63 3.10 6.58
CA ASP A 112 4.71 4.32 7.37
C ASP A 112 4.80 5.56 6.47
N LEU A 113 4.04 6.59 6.80
CA LEU A 113 4.15 7.91 6.18
C LEU A 113 4.46 8.95 7.25
N ASN A 114 5.37 9.87 6.95
CA ASN A 114 5.67 11.02 7.79
C ASN A 114 5.47 12.28 6.95
N ILE A 115 4.80 13.27 7.53
CA ILE A 115 4.54 14.55 6.89
C ILE A 115 4.67 15.69 7.90
N SER A 116 5.31 16.78 7.49
CA SER A 116 5.54 17.95 8.33
C SER A 116 4.82 19.17 7.74
N VAL A 117 4.01 19.82 8.58
CA VAL A 117 3.13 20.92 8.21
C VAL A 117 3.54 22.18 8.96
N MET A 118 3.74 23.28 8.25
CA MET A 118 4.06 24.59 8.81
C MET A 118 2.87 25.21 9.56
N PRO A 119 3.09 26.23 10.42
CA PRO A 119 2.00 26.91 11.13
C PRO A 119 0.92 27.53 10.23
N ASP A 120 1.28 27.91 9.01
CA ASP A 120 0.37 28.44 7.99
C ASP A 120 -0.28 27.36 7.12
N GLY A 121 0.02 26.09 7.40
CA GLY A 121 -0.47 24.93 6.68
C GLY A 121 0.25 24.61 5.37
N SER A 122 1.37 25.27 5.05
CA SER A 122 2.22 24.81 3.94
C SER A 122 2.91 23.47 4.29
N ILE A 123 3.03 22.58 3.31
CA ILE A 123 3.74 21.30 3.48
C ILE A 123 5.24 21.53 3.35
N LEU A 124 5.99 21.17 4.39
CA LEU A 124 7.44 21.26 4.43
C LEU A 124 8.12 20.02 3.82
N SER A 125 7.65 18.83 4.21
CA SER A 125 8.21 17.53 3.83
C SER A 125 7.16 16.44 3.87
#